data_AF-A0A3N4DZ56-F1
#
_entry.id   AF-A0A3N4DZ56-F1
#
_cell.length_a   1.000
_cell.length_b   1.000
_cell.length_c   1.000
_cell.angle_alpha   90.00
_cell.angle_beta   90.00
_cell.angle_gamma   90.00
#
_symmetry.space_group_name_H-M   'P 1'
#
loop_
_entity.id
_entity.type
_entity.pdbx_description
1 polymer ?
#
loop_
_entity_poly.entity_id
_entity_poly.type
_entity_poly.pdbx_seq_one_letter_code
_entity_poly.pdbx_strand_id
1 'polypeptide(L)'
;MSTRFADMMDNIISVCDREADMFEYIDYKTTNNQRFVVRAKHERVVNTDGDKLSPYIENQSSEASYSVKIKQKGGRKARIAKVAVRYAYITIYPPKSELTAV
;
A
#
# COMPACT_ATOMS: atom_id res chain seq x y z
N MET A 1 -7.41 -4.03 -20.21
CA MET A 1 -7.20 -2.60 -19.88
C MET A 1 -5.95 -2.04 -20.55
N SER A 2 -4.80 -2.73 -20.45
CA SER A 2 -3.53 -2.32 -21.07
C SER A 2 -3.63 -2.02 -22.56
N THR A 3 -4.27 -2.89 -23.35
CA THR A 3 -4.43 -2.71 -24.81
C THR A 3 -5.32 -1.52 -25.21
N ARG A 4 -6.29 -1.12 -24.36
CA ARG A 4 -7.22 -0.03 -24.69
C ARG A 4 -6.63 1.35 -24.45
N PHE A 5 -5.64 1.45 -23.57
CA PHE A 5 -5.06 2.71 -23.13
C PHE A 5 -3.53 2.68 -23.18
N ALA A 6 -2.95 1.84 -24.05
CA ALA A 6 -1.52 1.54 -24.07
C ALA A 6 -0.67 2.83 -24.08
N ASP A 7 -1.03 3.78 -24.95
CA ASP A 7 -0.31 5.05 -25.12
C ASP A 7 -0.41 6.02 -23.92
N MET A 8 -1.31 5.76 -22.97
CA MET A 8 -1.54 6.61 -21.79
C MET A 8 -1.21 5.90 -20.48
N MET A 9 -0.73 4.65 -20.50
CA MET A 9 -0.55 3.85 -19.28
C MET A 9 0.37 4.51 -18.24
N ASP A 10 1.42 5.21 -18.67
CA ASP A 10 2.36 5.90 -17.78
C ASP A 10 1.72 7.06 -17.00
N ASN A 11 0.62 7.59 -17.51
CA ASN A 11 -0.15 8.67 -16.90
C ASN A 11 -1.29 8.18 -15.99
N ILE A 12 -1.47 6.86 -15.87
CA ILE A 12 -2.56 6.26 -15.09
C ILE A 12 -2.02 5.75 -13.76
N ILE A 13 -2.67 6.14 -12.66
CA ILE A 13 -2.44 5.58 -11.33
C ILE A 13 -3.68 4.78 -10.91
N SER A 14 -3.51 3.48 -10.71
CA SER A 14 -4.59 2.62 -10.22
C SER A 14 -4.75 2.80 -8.71
N VAL A 15 -5.87 3.36 -8.24
CA VAL A 15 -6.16 3.56 -6.80
C VAL A 15 -7.12 2.48 -6.32
N CYS A 16 -6.66 1.64 -5.39
CA CYS A 16 -7.40 0.47 -4.92
C CYS A 16 -7.48 0.44 -3.40
N ASP A 17 -8.54 -0.17 -2.87
CA ASP A 17 -8.73 -0.33 -1.44
C ASP A 17 -8.04 -1.60 -0.90
N ARG A 18 -8.50 -2.10 0.25
CA ARG A 18 -7.91 -3.25 0.96
C ARG A 18 -8.13 -4.60 0.28
N GLU A 19 -9.04 -4.68 -0.69
CA GLU A 19 -9.33 -5.95 -1.39
C GLU A 19 -8.28 -6.26 -2.45
N ALA A 20 -7.65 -5.23 -3.00
CA ALA A 20 -6.56 -5.36 -3.98
C ALA A 20 -5.18 -5.60 -3.34
N ASP A 21 -5.09 -5.77 -2.02
CA ASP A 21 -3.83 -6.13 -1.34
C ASP A 21 -3.50 -7.62 -1.55
N MET A 22 -3.28 -7.98 -2.81
CA MET A 22 -2.90 -9.32 -3.29
C MET A 22 -1.48 -9.25 -3.88
N PHE A 23 -0.66 -10.26 -3.62
CA PHE A 23 0.73 -10.25 -4.08
C PHE A 23 0.78 -10.25 -5.62
N GLU A 24 -0.01 -11.11 -6.24
CA GLU A 24 -0.09 -11.29 -7.69
C GLU A 24 -0.49 -10.00 -8.41
N TYR A 25 -1.35 -9.19 -7.77
CA TYR A 25 -1.75 -7.90 -8.33
C TYR A 25 -0.60 -6.88 -8.28
N ILE A 26 0.09 -6.79 -7.14
CA ILE A 26 1.23 -5.88 -6.97
C ILE A 26 2.39 -6.30 -7.89
N ASP A 27 2.68 -7.60 -7.97
CA ASP A 27 3.68 -8.17 -8.86
C ASP A 27 3.35 -7.86 -10.32
N TYR A 28 2.13 -8.17 -10.79
CA TYR A 28 1.68 -7.83 -12.15
C TYR A 28 1.87 -6.35 -12.46
N LYS A 29 1.46 -5.44 -11.56
CA LYS A 29 1.61 -4.00 -11.77
C LYS A 29 3.08 -3.59 -11.85
N THR A 30 3.92 -4.16 -11.00
CA THR A 30 5.36 -3.87 -10.95
C THR A 30 6.07 -4.38 -12.20
N THR A 31 5.85 -5.64 -12.61
CA THR A 31 6.45 -6.25 -13.81
C THR A 31 6.03 -5.52 -15.09
N ASN A 32 4.82 -4.99 -15.15
CA ASN A 32 4.32 -4.23 -16.30
C ASN A 32 4.62 -2.71 -16.19
N ASN A 33 5.42 -2.30 -15.19
CA ASN A 33 5.78 -0.90 -14.95
C ASN A 33 4.59 0.06 -14.82
N GLN A 34 3.48 -0.43 -14.26
CA GLN A 34 2.24 0.33 -14.08
C GLN A 34 2.20 0.96 -12.68
N ARG A 35 1.72 2.20 -12.60
CA ARG A 35 1.66 2.97 -11.35
C ARG A 35 0.39 2.65 -10.56
N PHE A 36 0.49 2.51 -9.24
CA PHE A 36 -0.64 2.17 -8.38
C PHE A 36 -0.49 2.70 -6.96
N VAL A 37 -1.62 2.79 -6.25
CA VAL A 37 -1.73 2.98 -4.81
C VAL A 37 -2.73 1.95 -4.30
N VAL A 38 -2.27 1.05 -3.44
CA VAL A 38 -3.10 0.02 -2.81
C VAL A 38 -3.08 0.23 -1.31
N ARG A 39 -4.26 0.17 -0.68
CA ARG A 39 -4.35 0.21 0.78
C ARG A 39 -3.95 -1.15 1.36
N ALA A 40 -2.82 -1.18 2.06
CA ALA A 40 -2.35 -2.40 2.72
C ALA A 40 -3.37 -2.94 3.76
N LYS A 41 -3.45 -4.27 3.84
CA LYS A 41 -4.31 -5.04 4.75
C LYS A 41 -3.51 -6.12 5.49
N HIS A 42 -2.55 -6.77 4.82
CA HIS A 42 -1.78 -7.89 5.37
C HIS A 42 -0.44 -7.44 5.96
N GLU A 43 -0.03 -8.08 7.06
CA GLU A 43 1.30 -7.89 7.67
C GLU A 43 2.38 -8.66 6.90
N ARG A 44 2.82 -8.05 5.78
CA ARG A 44 3.86 -8.58 4.90
C ARG A 44 5.24 -8.46 5.53
N VAL A 45 6.15 -9.35 5.11
CA VAL A 45 7.59 -9.16 5.32
C VAL A 45 8.11 -8.15 4.29
N VAL A 46 8.86 -7.15 4.74
CA VAL A 46 9.23 -5.98 3.92
C VAL A 46 10.72 -5.83 3.62
N ASN A 47 11.56 -6.72 4.15
CA ASN A 47 13.00 -6.78 3.92
C ASN A 47 13.54 -8.20 4.13
N THR A 48 14.82 -8.40 3.84
CA THR A 48 15.53 -9.68 4.06
C THR A 48 15.61 -10.07 5.53
N ASP A 49 15.53 -9.10 6.44
CA ASP A 49 15.69 -9.29 7.89
C ASP A 49 14.39 -9.83 8.54
N GLY A 50 13.29 -9.87 7.79
CA GLY A 50 12.03 -10.44 8.26
C GLY A 50 11.07 -9.43 8.90
N ASP A 51 11.35 -8.14 8.80
CA ASP A 51 10.53 -7.10 9.43
C ASP A 51 9.11 -7.11 8.88
N LYS A 52 8.15 -6.81 9.76
CA LYS A 52 6.73 -6.68 9.43
C LYS A 52 6.39 -5.26 9.01
N LEU A 53 5.47 -5.12 8.05
CA LEU A 53 5.09 -3.86 7.42
C LEU A 53 4.72 -2.76 8.43
N SER A 54 3.79 -3.02 9.37
CA SER A 54 3.33 -1.96 10.27
C SER A 54 4.41 -1.50 11.26
N PRO A 55 5.11 -2.40 11.99
CA PRO A 55 6.23 -1.99 12.84
C PRO A 55 7.35 -1.28 12.07
N TYR A 56 7.68 -1.79 10.88
CA TYR A 56 8.73 -1.21 10.04
C TYR A 56 8.42 0.24 9.66
N ILE A 57 7.20 0.53 9.22
CA ILE A 57 6.81 1.89 8.83
C ILE A 57 6.64 2.80 10.04
N GLU A 58 6.17 2.29 11.18
CA GLU A 58 6.01 3.07 12.42
C GLU A 58 7.34 3.60 12.96
N ASN A 59 8.42 2.84 12.77
CA ASN A 59 9.77 3.19 13.18
C ASN A 59 10.48 4.17 12.24
N GLN A 60 9.93 4.46 11.06
CA GLN A 60 10.53 5.43 10.15
C GLN A 60 10.39 6.86 10.69
N SER A 61 11.37 7.70 10.37
CA SER A 61 11.28 9.13 10.65
C SER A 61 10.10 9.75 9.88
N SER A 62 9.46 10.73 10.51
CA SER A 62 8.38 11.50 9.89
C SER A 62 8.84 12.94 9.76
N GLU A 63 9.19 13.36 8.55
CA GLU A 63 9.52 14.78 8.27
C GLU A 63 8.28 15.60 7.90
N ALA A 64 7.19 14.93 7.53
CA ALA A 64 5.95 15.55 7.09
C ALA A 64 4.77 15.23 8.01
N SER A 65 3.86 16.18 8.14
CA SER A 65 2.57 15.97 8.81
C SER A 65 1.45 16.65 8.03
N TYR A 66 0.24 16.09 8.12
CA TYR A 66 -0.94 16.59 7.43
C TYR A 66 -2.12 16.74 8.39
N SER A 67 -2.91 17.80 8.23
CA SER A 67 -4.10 18.06 9.03
C SER A 67 -5.37 17.69 8.25
N VAL A 68 -6.03 16.62 8.67
CA VAL A 68 -7.29 16.17 8.07
C VAL A 68 -8.46 16.82 8.80
N LYS A 69 -9.26 17.61 8.08
CA LYS A 69 -10.54 18.14 8.59
C LYS A 69 -11.61 17.05 8.50
N ILE A 70 -12.01 16.50 9.65
CA ILE A 70 -13.06 15.48 9.75
C ILE A 70 -14.37 16.18 10.07
N LYS A 71 -15.31 16.14 9.11
CA LYS A 71 -16.67 16.70 9.29
C LYS A 71 -17.46 15.88 10.32
N GLN A 72 -18.45 16.52 10.94
CA GLN A 72 -19.38 15.84 11.84
C GLN A 72 -20.22 14.83 11.04
N LYS A 73 -20.46 13.65 11.63
CA LYS A 73 -21.33 12.61 11.06
C LYS A 73 -21.98 11.82 12.19
N GLY A 74 -23.31 11.88 12.30
CA GLY A 74 -24.06 11.27 13.41
C GLY A 74 -23.61 11.81 14.78
N GLY A 75 -23.44 10.94 15.78
CA GLY A 75 -22.93 11.35 17.11
C GLY A 75 -21.46 11.80 17.14
N ARG A 76 -20.72 11.68 16.02
CA ARG A 76 -19.27 11.96 15.97
C ARG A 76 -19.02 13.44 15.67
N LYS A 77 -18.53 14.19 16.66
CA LYS A 77 -18.19 15.62 16.54
C LYS A 77 -17.10 15.87 15.49
N ALA A 78 -17.22 17.01 14.81
CA ALA A 78 -16.19 17.51 13.90
C ALA A 78 -14.88 17.77 14.65
N ARG A 79 -13.76 17.50 14.00
CA ARG A 79 -12.42 17.75 14.56
C ARG A 79 -11.36 17.85 13.46
N ILE A 80 -10.19 18.33 13.83
CA ILE A 80 -8.98 18.26 13.00
C ILE A 80 -8.09 17.16 13.55
N ALA A 81 -7.72 16.20 12.71
CA ALA A 81 -6.74 15.17 13.04
C ALA A 81 -5.40 15.51 12.41
N LYS A 82 -4.34 15.61 13.22
CA LYS A 82 -2.97 15.71 12.71
C LYS A 82 -2.43 14.30 12.51
N VAL A 83 -1.89 14.02 11.33
CA VAL A 83 -1.37 12.72 10.93
C VAL A 83 0.09 12.89 10.51
N ALA A 84 0.98 12.08 11.08
CA ALA A 84 2.36 11.98 10.64
C ALA A 84 2.43 11.18 9.33
N VAL A 85 3.28 11.60 8.39
CA VAL A 85 3.47 10.91 7.11
C VAL A 85 4.87 10.32 7.09
N ARG A 86 4.91 8.99 6.96
CA ARG A 86 6.13 8.17 6.87
C ARG A 86 6.13 7.41 5.55
N TYR A 87 7.31 7.17 5.00
CA TYR A 87 7.49 6.42 3.76
C TYR A 87 8.84 5.69 3.78
N ALA A 88 8.91 4.56 3.07
CA ALA A 88 10.14 3.80 2.88
C ALA A 88 10.03 2.96 1.60
N TYR A 89 11.17 2.62 1.02
CA TYR A 89 11.25 1.58 0.00
C TYR A 89 11.24 0.21 0.70
N ILE A 90 10.46 -0.72 0.17
CA ILE A 90 10.31 -2.07 0.73
C ILE A 90 10.40 -3.12 -0.36
N THR A 91 10.83 -4.32 0.03
CA THR A 91 10.80 -5.51 -0.81
C THR A 91 9.78 -6.46 -0.24
N ILE A 92 8.74 -6.77 -1.02
CA ILE A 92 7.73 -7.76 -0.64
C ILE A 92 8.07 -9.11 -1.27
N TYR A 93 7.78 -10.18 -0.54
CA TYR A 93 8.00 -11.54 -0.99
C TYR A 93 6.66 -12.23 -1.29
N PRO A 94 6.64 -13.20 -2.23
CA PRO A 94 5.47 -14.03 -2.44
C PRO A 94 5.08 -14.73 -1.13
N PRO A 95 3.79 -14.95 -0.87
CA PRO A 95 3.36 -15.74 0.28
C PRO A 95 4.04 -17.12 0.20
N LYS A 96 4.50 -17.63 1.35
CA LYS A 96 5.00 -19.01 1.41
C LYS A 96 3.84 -19.92 1.01
N SER A 97 3.98 -20.57 -0.13
CA SER A 97 3.15 -21.71 -0.47
C SER A 97 3.48 -22.81 0.53
N GLU A 98 2.47 -23.30 1.28
CA GLU A 98 2.56 -24.63 1.87
C GLU A 98 2.46 -25.66 0.72
N LEU A 99 3.55 -25.83 -0.03
CA LEU A 99 3.76 -27.01 -0.87
C LEU A 99 4.90 -27.80 -0.25
N THR A 100 4.59 -28.42 0.89
CA THR A 100 5.35 -29.55 1.44
C THR A 100 4.52 -30.81 1.21
N ALA A 101 4.95 -31.57 0.20
CA ALA A 101 4.92 -33.03 0.06
C ALA A 101 3.64 -33.80 0.43
N VAL A 102 2.95 -34.30 -0.61
CA VAL A 102 2.46 -35.69 -0.67
C VAL A 102 2.82 -36.25 -2.04
#